data_AF-A0A1X2GFJ6-F1
#
_entry.id   AF-A0A1X2GFJ6-F1
#
_cell.length_a   1.000
_cell.length_b   1.000
_cell.length_c   1.000
_cell.angle_alpha   90.00
_cell.angle_beta   90.00
_cell.angle_gamma   90.00
#
_symmetry.space_group_name_H-M   'P 1'
#
loop_
_entity.id
_entity.type
_entity.pdbx_description
1 polymer ?
#
loop_
_entity_poly.entity_id
_entity_poly.type
_entity_poly.pdbx_seq_one_letter_code
_entity_poly.pdbx_strand_id
1 'polypeptide(L)' 'MEVMEVREALEEAASDPEVEVINEENKQKILETCQALSSAFEENDFDLAKDLTIQLQYWDNIRRAIVDWVPGKRVEVKH' A
#
# COMPACT_ATOMS: atom_id res chain seq x y z
N MET A 1 7.74 -3.68 7.60
CA MET A 1 6.54 -2.96 7.21
C MET A 1 5.72 -3.77 6.24
N GLU A 2 4.81 -4.53 6.82
CA GLU A 2 3.71 -5.20 6.14
C GLU A 2 2.59 -4.20 5.81
N VAL A 3 1.64 -4.62 4.97
CA VAL A 3 0.45 -3.82 4.61
C VAL A 3 -0.28 -3.28 5.84
N MET A 4 -0.38 -4.09 6.89
CA MET A 4 -1.09 -3.70 8.12
C MET A 4 -0.36 -2.57 8.86
N GLU A 5 0.97 -2.57 8.91
CA GLU A 5 1.75 -1.51 9.57
C GLU A 5 1.56 -0.15 8.86
N VAL A 6 1.60 -0.12 7.52
CA VAL A 6 1.38 1.12 6.74
C VAL A 6 -0.04 1.64 6.93
N ARG A 7 -1.01 0.73 7.02
CA ARG A 7 -2.41 1.08 7.26
C ARG A 7 -2.61 1.68 8.65
N GLU A 8 -2.05 1.05 9.69
CA GLU A 8 -2.12 1.56 11.07
C GLU A 8 -1.50 2.95 11.15
N ALA A 9 -0.34 3.16 10.52
CA ALA A 9 0.30 4.47 10.45
C ALA A 9 -0.63 5.53 9.82
N LEU A 10 -1.36 5.19 8.75
CA LEU A 10 -2.33 6.11 8.12
C LEU A 10 -3.52 6.44 9.03
N GLU A 11 -4.00 5.47 9.81
CA GLU A 11 -5.10 5.67 10.76
C GLU A 11 -4.70 6.53 11.97
N GLU A 12 -3.42 6.48 12.35
CA GLU A 12 -2.84 7.27 13.45
C GLU A 12 -2.32 8.65 13.02
N ALA A 13 -2.11 8.87 11.72
CA ALA A 13 -1.62 10.13 11.19
C ALA A 13 -2.54 11.30 11.57
N ALA A 14 -1.92 12.35 12.12
CA ALA A 14 -2.61 13.55 12.61
C ALA A 14 -2.33 14.80 11.78
N SER A 15 -1.43 14.71 10.79
CA SER A 15 -0.98 15.86 10.01
C SER A 15 -0.61 15.50 8.56
N ASP A 16 -0.72 16.48 7.65
CA ASP A 16 -0.33 16.30 6.24
C ASP A 16 1.13 15.83 6.06
N PRO A 17 2.13 16.32 6.83
CA PRO A 17 3.51 15.83 6.70
C PRO A 17 3.67 14.34 7.05
N GLU A 18 2.93 13.82 8.03
CA GLU A 18 2.97 12.40 8.38
C GLU A 18 2.35 11.55 7.26
N VAL A 19 1.23 12.00 6.71
CA VAL A 19 0.56 11.33 5.58
C VAL A 19 1.46 11.32 4.35
N GLU A 20 2.21 12.38 4.09
CA GLU A 20 3.14 12.41 2.95
C GLU A 20 4.30 11.41 3.12
N VAL A 21 4.80 11.20 4.34
CA VAL A 21 5.79 10.14 4.60
C VAL A 21 5.19 8.77 4.31
N ILE A 22 3.98 8.51 4.79
CA ILE A 22 3.26 7.25 4.55
C ILE A 22 2.98 7.05 3.05
N ASN A 23 2.69 8.13 2.32
CA ASN A 23 2.47 8.12 0.89
C ASN A 23 3.73 7.70 0.12
N GLU A 24 4.89 8.25 0.47
CA GLU A 24 6.16 7.85 -0.11
C GLU A 24 6.51 6.39 0.20
N GLU A 25 6.27 5.94 1.44
CA GLU A 25 6.45 4.54 1.81
C GLU A 25 5.54 3.60 1.01
N ASN A 26 4.26 3.95 0.86
CA ASN A 26 3.31 3.16 0.08
C ASN A 26 3.69 3.12 -1.42
N LYS A 27 4.16 4.24 -1.99
CA LYS A 27 4.67 4.27 -3.38
C LYS A 27 5.87 3.34 -3.56
N GLN A 28 6.79 3.34 -2.60
CA GLN A 28 7.96 2.45 -2.64
C GLN A 28 7.54 0.99 -2.55
N LYS A 29 6.55 0.64 -1.72
CA LYS A 29 6.01 -0.73 -1.61
C LYS A 29 5.32 -1.20 -2.88
N ILE A 30 4.56 -0.31 -3.54
CA ILE A 30 3.97 -0.60 -4.86
C ILE A 30 5.06 -0.91 -5.87
N LEU A 31 6.12 -0.09 -5.92
CA LEU A 31 7.23 -0.29 -6.85
C LEU A 31 7.93 -1.64 -6.63
N GLU A 32 8.27 -1.97 -5.37
CA GLU A 32 8.87 -3.25 -4.98
C GLU A 32 7.98 -4.44 -5.37
N THR A 33 6.67 -4.34 -5.13
CA THR A 33 5.71 -5.40 -5.46
C THR A 33 5.61 -5.57 -6.98
N CYS A 34 5.61 -4.48 -7.76
CA CYS A 34 5.61 -4.53 -9.23
C CYS A 34 6.90 -5.15 -9.80
N GLN A 35 8.04 -4.88 -9.19
CA GLN A 35 9.32 -5.49 -9.58
C GLN A 35 9.30 -6.99 -9.32
N ALA A 36 8.87 -7.42 -8.12
CA ALA A 36 8.70 -8.84 -7.79
C ALA A 36 7.69 -9.53 -8.73
N LEU A 37 6.59 -8.84 -9.07
CA LEU A 37 5.58 -9.37 -9.98
C LEU A 37 6.15 -9.60 -11.38
N SER A 38 6.97 -8.66 -11.87
CA SER A 38 7.67 -8.79 -13.16
C SER A 38 8.56 -10.03 -13.17
N SER A 39 9.37 -10.23 -12.12
CA SER A 39 10.21 -11.42 -11.97
C SER A 39 9.40 -12.71 -11.89
N ALA A 40 8.29 -12.74 -11.15
CA ALA A 40 7.41 -13.91 -11.07
C ALA A 40 6.85 -14.29 -12.45
N PHE A 41 6.45 -13.32 -13.27
CA PHE A 41 6.02 -13.57 -14.65
C PHE A 41 7.16 -14.05 -15.55
N GLU A 42 8.36 -13.50 -15.43
CA GLU A 42 9.54 -13.94 -16.19
C GLU A 42 9.91 -15.40 -15.89
N GLU A 43 9.75 -15.81 -14.63
CA GLU A 43 10.03 -17.18 -14.16
C GLU A 43 8.86 -18.15 -14.34
N ASN A 44 7.70 -17.67 -14.80
CA ASN A 44 6.42 -18.40 -14.87
C ASN A 44 5.94 -18.92 -13.50
N ASP A 45 6.33 -18.26 -12.41
CA ASP A 45 5.80 -18.53 -11.06
C ASP A 45 4.46 -17.82 -10.86
N PHE A 46 3.40 -18.42 -11.40
CA PHE A 46 2.06 -17.84 -11.36
C PHE A 46 1.41 -17.87 -9.98
N ASP A 47 1.84 -18.79 -9.11
CA ASP A 47 1.36 -18.83 -7.73
C ASP A 47 1.88 -17.61 -6.96
N LEU A 48 3.18 -17.31 -7.07
CA LEU A 48 3.76 -16.08 -6.53
C LEU A 48 3.13 -14.83 -7.17
N ALA A 49 2.94 -14.83 -8.49
CA ALA A 49 2.34 -13.68 -9.17
C ALA A 49 0.91 -13.37 -8.68
N LYS A 50 0.13 -14.41 -8.38
CA LYS A 50 -1.21 -14.27 -7.79
C LYS A 50 -1.13 -13.62 -6.40
N ASP A 51 -0.24 -14.11 -5.54
CA ASP A 51 -0.09 -13.58 -4.18
C ASP A 51 0.40 -12.12 -4.18
N LEU A 52 1.35 -11.79 -5.05
CA LEU A 52 1.83 -10.41 -5.25
C LEU A 52 0.74 -9.49 -5.80
N THR A 53 -0.15 -10.00 -6.67
CA THR A 53 -1.29 -9.22 -7.18
C THR A 53 -2.29 -8.90 -6.07
N ILE A 54 -2.57 -9.86 -5.18
CA ILE A 54 -3.40 -9.64 -3.99
C ILE A 54 -2.75 -8.57 -3.10
N GLN A 55 -1.44 -8.67 -2.86
CA GLN A 55 -0.70 -7.67 -2.10
C GLN A 55 -0.78 -6.27 -2.74
N LEU A 56 -0.63 -6.18 -4.06
CA LEU A 56 -0.73 -4.93 -4.80
C LEU A 56 -2.11 -4.27 -4.67
N GLN A 57 -3.19 -5.07 -4.61
CA GLN A 57 -4.53 -4.56 -4.35
C GLN A 57 -4.62 -3.84 -3.00
N TYR A 58 -3.99 -4.37 -1.96
CA TYR A 58 -3.98 -3.71 -0.66
C TYR A 58 -3.20 -2.39 -0.67
N TRP A 59 -2.05 -2.35 -1.35
CA TRP A 59 -1.31 -1.10 -1.52
C TRP A 59 -2.11 -0.05 -2.30
N ASP A 60 -2.89 -0.47 -3.29
CA ASP A 60 -3.79 0.42 -4.02
C ASP A 60 -4.92 0.95 -3.13
N ASN A 61 -5.45 0.13 -2.23
CA ASN A 61 -6.47 0.56 -1.27
C ASN A 61 -5.90 1.61 -0.29
N ILE A 62 -4.66 1.42 0.20
CA ILE A 62 -3.97 2.42 1.04
C ILE A 62 -3.74 3.72 0.24
N ARG A 63 -3.30 3.61 -1.02
CA ARG A 63 -3.11 4.78 -1.90
C ARG A 63 -4.39 5.60 -2.04
N ARG A 64 -5.54 4.95 -2.20
CA ARG A 64 -6.86 5.62 -2.27
C ARG A 64 -7.22 6.27 -0.93
N ALA A 65 -6.99 5.55 0.16
CA ALA A 65 -7.26 6.06 1.50
C ALA A 65 -6.43 7.31 1.85
N ILE A 66 -5.18 7.39 1.38
CA ILE A 66 -4.34 8.58 1.51
C ILE A 66 -4.95 9.78 0.78
N VAL A 67 -5.46 9.58 -0.44
CA VAL A 67 -6.10 10.65 -1.23
C VAL A 67 -7.37 11.17 -0.54
N ASP A 68 -8.10 10.28 0.12
CA ASP A 68 -9.33 10.62 0.85
C ASP A 68 -9.07 11.08 2.29
N TRP A 69 -7.81 11.10 2.74
CA TRP A 69 -7.45 11.46 4.11
C TRP A 69 -7.69 12.95 4.38
N VAL A 70 -8.21 13.25 5.57
CA VAL A 70 -8.44 14.63 6.06
C VAL A 70 -8.13 14.66 7.56
N PRO A 71 -7.48 15.72 8.08
CA PRO A 71 -7.17 15.82 9.50
C PRO A 71 -8.42 15.70 10.37
N GLY A 72 -8.35 14.87 11.42
CA GLY A 72 -9.44 14.71 12.41
C GLY A 72 -10.65 13.89 11.93
N LYS A 73 -10.58 13.29 10.73
CA LYS A 73 -11.60 12.37 10.23
C LYS A 73 -11.04 10.95 10.19
N ARG A 74 -11.79 9.99 10.71
CA ARG A 74 -11.36 8.59 10.70
C ARG A 74 -11.33 8.08 9.26
N VAL A 75 -10.18 7.60 8.80
CA VAL A 75 -10.04 6.98 7.49
C VAL A 75 -10.43 5.50 7.61
N GLU A 76 -11.47 5.09 6.89
CA GLU A 76 -11.85 3.69 6.76
C GLU A 76 -11.26 3.12 5.47
N VAL A 77 -10.20 2.32 5.60
CA VAL A 77 -9.63 1.59 4.46
C VAL A 77 -10.48 0.36 4.20
N LYS A 78 -11.14 0.29 3.04
CA LYS A 78 -11.95 -0.87 2.66
C LYS A 78 -11.07 -2.07 2.30
N HIS A 79 -11.41 -3.21 2.90
CA HIS A 79 -11.01 -4.59 2.56
C HIS A 79 -11.63 -5.04 1.24
#